data_AF-A0A7C3EZ91-F1
#
_entry.id   AF-A0A7C3EZ91-F1
#
_cell.length_a   1.000
_cell.length_b   1.000
_cell.length_c   1.000
_cell.angle_alpha   90.00
_cell.angle_beta   90.00
_cell.angle_gamma   90.00
#
_symmetry.space_group_name_H-M   'P 1'
#
loop_
_entity.id
_entity.type
_entity.pdbx_description
1 polymer ?
#
loop_
_entity_poly.entity_id
_entity_poly.type
_entity_poly.pdbx_seq_one_letter_code
_entity_poly.pdbx_strand_id
1 'polypeptide(L)'
;MARTMLVGVVALAGAALAGVGDPQLKTDHPWYPGELSCSTWERLFRTQAALFERVTGKKVASDEDKALASWYWRNINVHHCTQGPEDTWGKGLDQGEETREYWAGLFAYGFALCYADHHQMAAEFEKLLGPSRSRAMGVAGHTTFEVWLTGGPYGAGRWALLDHDISTVVFTPDGTRLMGLMEVSKDLASVKRSSRERGFIPAGLHPSDPDVYQQVKWAGYVTGYAGAPPLVHLRAGESLRRYLKPGLDDGKTFAYWGINYNAGGVPGPHRDRTWVNQPEKLYKATRDCGSRLGQARYGNAVFTYTPDFAAGKYREGIIDESDDHVTFEWQSPYIVAATPPEAAASEQWGIRKPGCTGGLVLKGKMTCPVEVSTDQGATWHKAGDAKDGLDLTDRVKGNYQYWIRLGAGAKALAGSGLTMVTVCQCSQTVIPRLKAGVNKVTFEATGNAILAAGPNVAQAKAHLVEGAFDSPRVTLELAAPRKARAMHVYAAAWISCGAPPRPSDYNIDCSTDGGKTWKPVLNGWKVIQRPPEPGDWWSQTFNQGDAPLGGVQGPVRVRFSNTGNRPYRKAEAYLAYAVENTSPLKATFAWKDGGQVKQASHVYRAAAGEADASWSFDAGAAPETLWVEYSTE
;
A
#
# COMPACT_ATOMS: atom_id res chain seq x y z
N MET A 1 60.57 -12.00 -35.47
CA MET A 1 59.36 -11.15 -35.34
C MET A 1 58.43 -11.81 -34.33
N ALA A 2 58.49 -11.41 -33.06
CA ALA A 2 57.62 -11.91 -32.00
C ALA A 2 56.61 -10.81 -31.66
N ARG A 3 55.31 -11.09 -31.86
CA ARG A 3 54.22 -10.17 -31.52
C ARG A 3 53.87 -10.37 -30.04
N THR A 4 54.23 -9.38 -29.23
CA THR A 4 53.80 -9.27 -27.83
C THR A 4 52.32 -8.90 -27.82
N MET A 5 51.45 -9.83 -27.42
CA MET A 5 50.04 -9.56 -27.13
C MET A 5 49.96 -8.87 -25.78
N LEU A 6 49.63 -7.57 -25.79
CA LEU A 6 49.36 -6.79 -24.60
C LEU A 6 47.94 -7.14 -24.12
N VAL A 7 47.82 -8.03 -23.14
CA VAL A 7 46.56 -8.28 -22.43
C VAL A 7 46.35 -7.10 -21.48
N GLY A 8 45.61 -6.10 -21.94
CA GLY A 8 45.12 -5.02 -21.08
C GLY A 8 44.07 -5.58 -20.12
N VAL A 9 44.46 -5.81 -18.87
CA VAL A 9 43.51 -6.02 -17.77
C VAL A 9 42.81 -4.69 -17.54
N VAL A 10 41.64 -4.51 -18.17
CA VAL A 10 40.70 -3.46 -17.79
C VAL A 10 40.16 -3.87 -16.43
N ALA A 11 40.73 -3.29 -15.37
CA ALA A 11 40.09 -3.26 -14.07
C ALA A 11 38.80 -2.44 -14.22
N LEU A 12 37.69 -3.12 -14.53
CA LEU A 12 36.35 -2.60 -14.30
C LEU A 12 36.25 -2.38 -12.79
N ALA A 13 36.63 -1.18 -12.34
CA ALA A 13 36.25 -0.71 -11.02
C ALA A 13 34.74 -0.83 -10.96
N GLY A 14 34.23 -1.82 -10.21
CA GLY A 14 32.81 -2.05 -10.08
C GLY A 14 32.20 -0.75 -9.58
N ALA A 15 31.40 -0.09 -10.42
CA ALA A 15 30.62 1.05 -10.00
C ALA A 15 29.75 0.56 -8.83
N ALA A 16 30.05 1.03 -7.63
CA ALA A 16 29.33 0.62 -6.44
C ALA A 16 27.85 0.99 -6.63
N LEU A 17 26.97 -0.01 -6.56
CA LEU A 17 25.52 0.19 -6.52
C LEU A 17 25.21 1.00 -5.25
N ALA A 18 24.54 2.14 -5.41
CA ALA A 18 24.55 3.20 -4.39
C ALA A 18 23.14 3.74 -4.10
N GLY A 19 22.16 2.87 -3.94
CA GLY A 19 20.82 3.26 -3.54
C GLY A 19 20.56 2.93 -2.08
N VAL A 20 19.33 3.20 -1.68
CA VAL A 20 18.83 3.00 -0.33
C VAL A 20 17.55 2.18 -0.40
N GLY A 21 17.59 0.98 0.17
CA GLY A 21 16.47 0.07 0.29
C GLY A 21 15.60 0.42 1.48
N ASP A 22 14.34 0.73 1.18
CA ASP A 22 13.23 0.98 2.09
C ASP A 22 13.50 2.04 3.16
N PRO A 23 13.86 3.29 2.78
CA PRO A 23 13.99 4.38 3.73
C PRO A 23 12.63 4.80 4.29
N GLN A 24 12.52 4.87 5.61
CA GLN A 24 11.29 5.18 6.33
C GLN A 24 11.56 6.13 7.49
N LEU A 25 10.60 7.01 7.80
CA LEU A 25 10.65 7.91 8.94
C LEU A 25 9.43 7.75 9.84
N LYS A 26 9.64 8.08 11.11
CA LYS A 26 8.58 8.54 12.00
C LYS A 26 9.00 9.76 12.81
N THR A 27 8.03 10.51 13.28
CA THR A 27 8.18 11.56 14.30
C THR A 27 7.54 11.12 15.62
N ASP A 28 7.73 11.91 16.67
CA ASP A 28 7.00 11.79 17.93
C ASP A 28 5.60 12.46 17.90
N HIS A 29 5.05 12.71 16.71
CA HIS A 29 3.69 13.23 16.59
C HIS A 29 2.68 12.19 17.13
N PRO A 30 1.74 12.59 18.01
CA PRO A 30 0.93 11.63 18.75
C PRO A 30 -0.02 10.81 17.87
N TRP A 31 -0.52 11.37 16.77
CA TRP A 31 -1.53 10.73 15.92
C TRP A 31 -1.00 10.21 14.58
N TYR A 32 -0.18 11.01 13.89
CA TYR A 32 0.41 10.69 12.58
C TYR A 32 1.94 10.66 12.65
N PRO A 33 2.51 9.65 13.33
CA PRO A 33 3.96 9.52 13.46
C PRO A 33 4.65 9.25 12.12
N GLY A 34 4.00 8.61 11.13
CA GLY A 34 4.58 8.32 9.82
C GLY A 34 4.73 6.82 9.52
N GLU A 35 5.18 6.49 8.32
CA GLU A 35 5.21 5.13 7.78
C GLU A 35 6.01 4.15 8.64
N LEU A 36 7.12 4.58 9.26
CA LEU A 36 7.94 3.71 10.09
C LEU A 36 7.17 3.20 11.34
N SER A 37 6.01 3.78 11.66
CA SER A 37 5.13 3.30 12.72
C SER A 37 4.18 2.17 12.28
N CYS A 38 3.96 1.96 10.98
CA CYS A 38 2.87 1.12 10.48
C CYS A 38 3.20 0.32 9.20
N SER A 39 4.42 0.38 8.71
CA SER A 39 4.87 -0.31 7.48
C SER A 39 5.08 -1.83 7.62
N THR A 40 4.93 -2.39 8.83
CA THR A 40 4.91 -3.84 9.07
C THR A 40 3.82 -4.18 10.05
N TRP A 41 3.35 -5.43 10.06
CA TRP A 41 2.34 -5.89 11.02
C TRP A 41 2.75 -5.63 12.48
N GLU A 42 4.00 -5.94 12.83
CA GLU A 42 4.51 -5.73 14.19
C GLU A 42 4.54 -4.24 14.59
N ARG A 43 4.95 -3.36 13.67
CA ARG A 43 4.94 -1.92 13.89
C ARG A 43 3.52 -1.40 14.03
N LEU A 44 2.64 -1.78 13.10
CA LEU A 44 1.23 -1.40 13.09
C LEU A 44 0.54 -1.78 14.41
N PHE A 45 0.60 -3.06 14.81
CA PHE A 45 -0.10 -3.52 16.02
C PHE A 45 0.43 -2.86 17.29
N ARG A 46 1.74 -2.63 17.37
CA ARG A 46 2.35 -1.88 18.48
C ARG A 46 1.87 -0.43 18.51
N THR A 47 1.79 0.23 17.36
CA THR A 47 1.32 1.62 17.25
C THR A 47 -0.17 1.72 17.60
N GLN A 48 -0.99 0.80 17.11
CA GLN A 48 -2.42 0.70 17.44
C GLN A 48 -2.61 0.51 18.95
N ALA A 49 -1.89 -0.43 19.54
CA ALA A 49 -1.95 -0.68 20.97
C ALA A 49 -1.53 0.54 21.78
N ALA A 50 -0.34 1.11 21.51
CA ALA A 50 0.16 2.28 22.24
C ALA A 50 -0.78 3.49 22.12
N LEU A 51 -1.37 3.71 20.95
CA LEU A 51 -2.38 4.74 20.74
C LEU A 51 -3.61 4.49 21.60
N PHE A 52 -4.17 3.28 21.53
CA PHE A 52 -5.37 2.91 22.26
C PHE A 52 -5.17 3.02 23.77
N GLU A 53 -4.05 2.53 24.31
CA GLU A 53 -3.71 2.63 25.73
C GLU A 53 -3.61 4.09 26.17
N ARG A 54 -2.91 4.93 25.40
CA ARG A 54 -2.75 6.35 25.70
C ARG A 54 -4.08 7.10 25.75
N VAL A 55 -4.99 6.81 24.82
CA VAL A 55 -6.27 7.53 24.69
C VAL A 55 -7.29 7.03 25.71
N THR A 56 -7.36 5.72 25.91
CA THR A 56 -8.42 5.09 26.72
C THR A 56 -8.01 4.84 28.17
N GLY A 57 -6.70 4.77 28.44
CA GLY A 57 -6.13 4.29 29.71
C GLY A 57 -6.19 2.76 29.87
N LYS A 58 -6.72 2.02 28.89
CA LYS A 58 -6.89 0.56 28.94
C LYS A 58 -5.76 -0.14 28.23
N LYS A 59 -5.04 -1.02 28.94
CA LYS A 59 -4.00 -1.89 28.37
C LYS A 59 -4.56 -2.82 27.29
N VAL A 60 -3.84 -3.02 26.19
CA VAL A 60 -4.23 -3.98 25.15
C VAL A 60 -3.76 -5.38 25.53
N ALA A 61 -4.67 -6.18 26.09
CA ALA A 61 -4.35 -7.52 26.61
C ALA A 61 -5.25 -8.63 26.06
N SER A 62 -6.52 -8.32 25.75
CA SER A 62 -7.49 -9.29 25.23
C SER A 62 -7.66 -9.19 23.71
N ASP A 63 -8.36 -10.16 23.11
CA ASP A 63 -8.76 -10.09 21.71
C ASP A 63 -9.67 -8.86 21.45
N GLU A 64 -10.57 -8.55 22.38
CA GLU A 64 -11.42 -7.35 22.29
C GLU A 64 -10.57 -6.08 22.24
N ASP A 65 -9.53 -5.97 23.07
CA ASP A 65 -8.68 -4.79 23.10
C ASP A 65 -7.88 -4.64 21.82
N LYS A 66 -7.33 -5.73 21.29
CA LYS A 66 -6.62 -5.74 20.01
C LYS A 66 -7.54 -5.29 18.88
N ALA A 67 -8.76 -5.81 18.86
CA ALA A 67 -9.75 -5.51 17.85
C ALA A 67 -10.21 -4.05 17.92
N LEU A 68 -10.48 -3.53 19.12
CA LEU A 68 -10.83 -2.11 19.34
C LEU A 68 -9.66 -1.18 19.04
N ALA A 69 -8.42 -1.55 19.34
CA ALA A 69 -7.23 -0.77 19.01
C ALA A 69 -7.04 -0.65 17.49
N SER A 70 -7.19 -1.76 16.77
CA SER A 70 -7.17 -1.79 15.30
C SER A 70 -8.29 -0.94 14.70
N TRP A 71 -9.55 -1.17 15.12
CA TRP A 71 -10.71 -0.40 14.66
C TRP A 71 -10.57 1.10 14.96
N TYR A 72 -10.14 1.47 16.16
CA TYR A 72 -9.93 2.87 16.54
C TYR A 72 -8.89 3.55 15.65
N TRP A 73 -7.75 2.88 15.42
CA TRP A 73 -6.71 3.39 14.54
C TRP A 73 -7.20 3.50 13.10
N ARG A 74 -7.94 2.52 12.59
CA ARG A 74 -8.51 2.55 11.23
C ARG A 74 -9.38 3.80 11.05
N ASN A 75 -10.27 4.10 12.01
CA ASN A 75 -11.17 5.27 11.98
C ASN A 75 -10.46 6.61 11.83
N ILE A 76 -9.25 6.73 12.35
CA ILE A 76 -8.48 7.98 12.30
C ILE A 76 -7.46 8.03 11.16
N ASN A 77 -7.25 6.90 10.46
CA ASN A 77 -6.25 6.77 9.40
C ASN A 77 -6.83 6.50 8.02
N VAL A 78 -8.05 5.97 7.92
CA VAL A 78 -8.73 5.66 6.66
C VAL A 78 -10.10 6.35 6.65
N HIS A 79 -10.53 6.85 5.49
CA HIS A 79 -11.83 7.50 5.35
C HIS A 79 -12.66 6.90 4.22
N HIS A 80 -13.99 6.99 4.33
CA HIS A 80 -14.90 6.52 3.31
C HIS A 80 -14.80 7.36 2.03
N CYS A 81 -14.40 6.77 0.90
CA CYS A 81 -14.35 7.42 -0.41
C CYS A 81 -14.14 6.39 -1.55
N THR A 82 -14.59 6.70 -2.77
CA THR A 82 -14.46 5.79 -3.92
C THR A 82 -13.06 5.79 -4.53
N GLN A 83 -12.43 4.61 -4.50
CA GLN A 83 -11.11 4.34 -5.10
C GLN A 83 -11.18 4.28 -6.62
N GLY A 84 -10.07 4.61 -7.27
CA GLY A 84 -9.87 4.33 -8.68
C GLY A 84 -9.69 2.82 -8.85
N PRO A 85 -10.53 2.14 -9.65
CA PRO A 85 -10.38 0.72 -9.90
C PRO A 85 -9.06 0.41 -10.59
N GLU A 86 -8.46 -0.72 -10.23
CA GLU A 86 -7.23 -1.22 -10.83
C GLU A 86 -7.59 -2.24 -11.93
N ASP A 87 -6.92 -2.20 -13.09
CA ASP A 87 -7.12 -3.20 -14.15
C ASP A 87 -6.44 -4.54 -13.80
N THR A 88 -6.94 -5.16 -12.74
CA THR A 88 -6.40 -6.42 -12.19
C THR A 88 -6.54 -7.57 -13.19
N TRP A 89 -7.53 -7.52 -14.08
CA TRP A 89 -7.89 -8.61 -14.98
C TRP A 89 -7.47 -8.41 -16.45
N GLY A 90 -6.89 -7.26 -16.80
CA GLY A 90 -6.55 -6.91 -18.18
C GLY A 90 -7.77 -6.64 -19.05
N LYS A 91 -8.84 -6.07 -18.47
CA LYS A 91 -10.11 -5.73 -19.14
C LYS A 91 -10.28 -4.22 -19.34
N GLY A 92 -9.26 -3.44 -19.02
CA GLY A 92 -9.29 -1.97 -19.04
C GLY A 92 -9.82 -1.37 -17.73
N LEU A 93 -9.51 -0.09 -17.54
CA LEU A 93 -9.81 0.67 -16.32
C LEU A 93 -11.31 0.81 -15.99
N ASP A 94 -12.19 0.67 -16.99
CA ASP A 94 -13.64 0.74 -16.79
C ASP A 94 -14.25 -0.56 -16.23
N GLN A 95 -13.49 -1.65 -16.30
CA GLN A 95 -13.84 -2.95 -15.72
C GLN A 95 -12.83 -3.36 -14.63
N GLY A 96 -12.12 -2.39 -14.06
CA GLY A 96 -11.19 -2.62 -12.97
C GLY A 96 -11.90 -3.02 -11.67
N GLU A 97 -11.11 -3.45 -10.70
CA GLU A 97 -11.57 -3.84 -9.36
C GLU A 97 -11.13 -2.81 -8.33
N GLU A 98 -11.94 -2.61 -7.29
CA GLU A 98 -11.49 -1.91 -6.09
C GLU A 98 -10.41 -2.71 -5.37
N THR A 99 -9.48 -2.02 -4.71
CA THR A 99 -8.34 -2.68 -4.09
C THR A 99 -8.75 -3.40 -2.80
N ARG A 100 -8.39 -4.68 -2.71
CA ARG A 100 -8.59 -5.52 -1.52
C ARG A 100 -7.27 -5.89 -0.85
N GLU A 101 -6.17 -5.35 -1.38
CA GLU A 101 -4.84 -5.52 -0.83
C GLU A 101 -4.64 -4.47 0.28
N TYR A 102 -4.24 -4.93 1.46
CA TYR A 102 -4.20 -4.11 2.66
C TYR A 102 -3.21 -2.96 2.58
N TRP A 103 -1.98 -3.22 2.10
CA TRP A 103 -0.91 -2.23 2.13
C TRP A 103 -1.16 -1.11 1.12
N ALA A 104 -1.61 -1.42 -0.09
CA ALA A 104 -2.06 -0.48 -1.11
C ALA A 104 -3.25 0.34 -0.61
N GLY A 105 -4.26 -0.31 -0.03
CA GLY A 105 -5.41 0.35 0.59
C GLY A 105 -4.99 1.39 1.63
N LEU A 106 -4.00 1.05 2.46
CA LEU A 106 -3.49 1.94 3.52
C LEU A 106 -2.51 3.02 3.02
N PHE A 107 -1.55 2.67 2.17
CA PHE A 107 -0.41 3.54 1.79
C PHE A 107 -0.66 4.32 0.49
N ALA A 108 -1.29 3.71 -0.52
CA ALA A 108 -1.59 4.39 -1.78
C ALA A 108 -2.89 5.20 -1.70
N TYR A 109 -3.92 4.64 -1.08
CA TYR A 109 -5.22 5.30 -1.02
C TYR A 109 -5.42 6.04 0.31
N GLY A 110 -5.40 5.36 1.44
CA GLY A 110 -5.83 5.94 2.72
C GLY A 110 -7.33 6.23 2.77
N PHE A 111 -8.07 5.65 1.83
CA PHE A 111 -9.51 5.72 1.73
C PHE A 111 -10.04 4.54 0.93
N ALA A 112 -11.28 4.16 1.18
CA ALA A 112 -11.98 3.08 0.49
C ALA A 112 -13.49 3.22 0.69
N LEU A 113 -14.30 2.58 -0.17
CA LEU A 113 -15.71 2.37 0.15
C LEU A 113 -15.84 1.20 1.13
N CYS A 114 -17.00 1.11 1.77
CA CYS A 114 -17.33 0.06 2.73
C CYS A 114 -17.07 -1.36 2.23
N TYR A 115 -17.22 -1.61 0.94
CA TYR A 115 -16.88 -2.88 0.30
C TYR A 115 -15.37 -3.14 0.43
N ALA A 116 -14.53 -2.38 -0.28
CA ALA A 116 -13.08 -2.53 -0.25
C ALA A 116 -12.46 -2.46 1.16
N ASP A 117 -12.88 -1.51 1.99
CA ASP A 117 -12.27 -1.27 3.31
C ASP A 117 -12.41 -2.49 4.24
N HIS A 118 -13.63 -2.99 4.42
CA HIS A 118 -13.87 -4.14 5.28
C HIS A 118 -13.26 -5.44 4.72
N HIS A 119 -13.03 -5.50 3.42
CA HIS A 119 -12.29 -6.61 2.82
C HIS A 119 -10.80 -6.53 3.15
N GLN A 120 -10.19 -5.35 3.01
CA GLN A 120 -8.80 -5.11 3.41
C GLN A 120 -8.59 -5.46 4.89
N MET A 121 -9.51 -5.05 5.77
CA MET A 121 -9.44 -5.37 7.21
C MET A 121 -9.35 -6.88 7.50
N ALA A 122 -9.89 -7.74 6.64
CA ALA A 122 -9.78 -9.19 6.82
C ALA A 122 -8.30 -9.64 6.86
N ALA A 123 -7.44 -9.06 6.02
CA ALA A 123 -6.01 -9.38 5.99
C ALA A 123 -5.29 -9.03 7.29
N GLU A 124 -5.65 -7.88 7.88
CA GLU A 124 -5.11 -7.44 9.16
C GLU A 124 -5.51 -8.39 10.29
N PHE A 125 -6.79 -8.77 10.35
CA PHE A 125 -7.31 -9.62 11.42
C PHE A 125 -6.87 -11.08 11.30
N GLU A 126 -6.59 -11.57 10.09
CA GLU A 126 -5.89 -12.85 9.90
C GLU A 126 -4.52 -12.86 10.59
N LYS A 127 -3.78 -11.75 10.52
CA LYS A 127 -2.46 -11.60 11.17
C LYS A 127 -2.58 -11.28 12.66
N LEU A 128 -3.57 -10.50 13.06
CA LEU A 128 -3.74 -10.02 14.44
C LEU A 128 -4.32 -11.09 15.38
N LEU A 129 -5.36 -11.80 14.93
CA LEU A 129 -6.12 -12.74 15.77
C LEU A 129 -5.92 -14.20 15.35
N GLY A 130 -5.49 -14.45 14.11
CA GLY A 130 -5.31 -15.76 13.53
C GLY A 130 -6.39 -16.15 12.52
N PRO A 131 -6.31 -17.37 11.97
CA PRO A 131 -7.00 -17.73 10.73
C PRO A 131 -8.52 -17.81 10.86
N SER A 132 -9.20 -17.28 9.85
CA SER A 132 -10.66 -17.20 9.74
C SER A 132 -11.34 -16.59 10.97
N ARG A 133 -10.72 -15.59 11.59
CA ARG A 133 -11.31 -14.86 12.73
C ARG A 133 -11.90 -13.51 12.35
N SER A 134 -12.06 -13.26 11.07
CA SER A 134 -12.76 -12.11 10.54
C SER A 134 -13.61 -12.47 9.33
N ARG A 135 -14.70 -11.72 9.13
CA ARG A 135 -15.54 -11.82 7.95
C ARG A 135 -16.12 -10.46 7.56
N ALA A 136 -16.19 -10.20 6.25
CA ALA A 136 -17.01 -9.12 5.73
C ALA A 136 -18.47 -9.60 5.65
N MET A 137 -19.41 -8.71 5.93
CA MET A 137 -20.83 -9.02 5.98
C MET A 137 -21.60 -8.05 5.11
N GLY A 138 -22.45 -8.56 4.23
CA GLY A 138 -23.32 -7.74 3.41
C GLY A 138 -24.58 -7.34 4.16
N VAL A 139 -24.91 -6.06 4.12
CA VAL A 139 -26.19 -5.54 4.62
C VAL A 139 -26.83 -4.62 3.57
N ALA A 140 -27.92 -3.93 3.90
CA ALA A 140 -28.63 -3.08 2.93
C ALA A 140 -27.77 -1.87 2.52
N GLY A 141 -27.27 -1.85 1.28
CA GLY A 141 -26.50 -0.72 0.73
C GLY A 141 -25.10 -0.55 1.31
N HIS A 142 -24.62 -1.52 2.10
CA HIS A 142 -23.38 -1.42 2.85
C HIS A 142 -22.72 -2.79 3.00
N THR A 143 -21.40 -2.79 3.15
CA THR A 143 -20.65 -3.95 3.65
C THR A 143 -20.10 -3.56 5.01
N THR A 144 -20.22 -4.44 5.99
CA THR A 144 -19.68 -4.27 7.34
C THR A 144 -18.69 -5.39 7.67
N PHE A 145 -18.19 -5.43 8.90
CA PHE A 145 -17.14 -6.35 9.31
C PHE A 145 -17.37 -6.91 10.71
N GLU A 146 -17.10 -8.20 10.87
CA GLU A 146 -17.13 -8.87 12.16
C GLU A 146 -15.82 -9.59 12.44
N VAL A 147 -15.49 -9.68 13.73
CA VAL A 147 -14.34 -10.46 14.22
C VAL A 147 -14.79 -11.47 15.27
N TRP A 148 -14.18 -12.64 15.25
CA TRP A 148 -14.44 -13.71 16.20
C TRP A 148 -13.54 -13.51 17.41
N LEU A 149 -14.10 -13.08 18.55
CA LEU A 149 -13.37 -12.81 19.79
C LEU A 149 -13.48 -14.00 20.74
N THR A 150 -12.46 -14.25 21.55
CA THR A 150 -12.41 -15.35 22.54
C THR A 150 -11.98 -14.86 23.92
N GLY A 151 -12.26 -15.66 24.95
CA GLY A 151 -11.92 -15.36 26.34
C GLY A 151 -12.90 -14.41 27.05
N GLY A 152 -12.85 -14.41 28.39
CA GLY A 152 -13.71 -13.57 29.21
C GLY A 152 -15.21 -13.71 28.84
N PRO A 153 -15.95 -12.59 28.64
CA PRO A 153 -17.36 -12.59 28.23
C PRO A 153 -17.66 -13.28 26.89
N TYR A 154 -16.63 -13.55 26.07
CA TYR A 154 -16.77 -14.23 24.79
C TYR A 154 -16.66 -15.75 24.90
N GLY A 155 -16.14 -16.28 26.02
CA GLY A 155 -15.98 -17.73 26.23
C GLY A 155 -15.15 -18.39 25.13
N ALA A 156 -15.66 -19.51 24.59
CA ALA A 156 -15.05 -20.21 23.45
C ALA A 156 -15.13 -19.42 22.12
N GLY A 157 -16.00 -18.42 22.07
CA GLY A 157 -15.93 -17.33 21.13
C GLY A 157 -17.29 -16.82 20.66
N ARG A 158 -17.32 -15.56 20.21
CA ARG A 158 -18.49 -14.91 19.60
C ARG A 158 -18.06 -13.92 18.54
N TRP A 159 -18.92 -13.69 17.56
CA TRP A 159 -18.78 -12.60 16.61
C TRP A 159 -19.03 -11.25 17.29
N ALA A 160 -18.25 -10.25 16.88
CA ALA A 160 -18.37 -8.86 17.30
C ALA A 160 -18.34 -7.95 16.07
N LEU A 161 -19.28 -7.01 15.99
CA LEU A 161 -19.39 -6.00 14.94
C LEU A 161 -18.33 -4.91 15.13
N LEU A 162 -17.48 -4.71 14.12
CA LEU A 162 -16.43 -3.70 14.05
C LEU A 162 -16.55 -2.93 12.73
N ASP A 163 -17.59 -2.11 12.62
CA ASP A 163 -17.83 -1.33 11.40
C ASP A 163 -16.96 -0.06 11.42
N HIS A 164 -15.91 -0.05 10.62
CA HIS A 164 -15.06 1.12 10.48
C HIS A 164 -15.75 2.22 9.66
N ASP A 165 -16.41 1.82 8.58
CA ASP A 165 -16.87 2.74 7.56
C ASP A 165 -18.00 3.66 8.02
N ILE A 166 -18.79 3.23 9.02
CA ILE A 166 -19.74 4.10 9.75
C ILE A 166 -19.32 4.38 11.20
N SER A 167 -18.06 4.08 11.56
CA SER A 167 -17.49 4.29 12.89
C SER A 167 -18.38 3.74 14.00
N THR A 168 -18.73 2.45 13.95
CA THR A 168 -19.67 1.81 14.89
C THR A 168 -19.13 0.53 15.50
N VAL A 169 -19.22 0.47 16.83
CA VAL A 169 -19.19 -0.75 17.65
C VAL A 169 -20.41 -0.72 18.58
N VAL A 170 -20.95 -1.89 18.91
CA VAL A 170 -22.15 -2.01 19.76
C VAL A 170 -21.82 -2.93 20.93
N PHE A 171 -21.99 -2.44 22.15
CA PHE A 171 -21.88 -3.25 23.35
C PHE A 171 -23.24 -3.81 23.74
N THR A 172 -23.24 -4.94 24.45
CA THR A 172 -24.42 -5.42 25.16
C THR A 172 -24.97 -4.34 26.10
N PRO A 173 -26.27 -4.36 26.45
CA PRO A 173 -26.85 -3.34 27.32
C PRO A 173 -26.15 -3.18 28.69
N ASP A 174 -25.53 -4.24 29.20
CA ASP A 174 -24.74 -4.25 30.43
C ASP A 174 -23.26 -3.83 30.23
N GLY A 175 -22.85 -3.52 28.99
CA GLY A 175 -21.50 -3.11 28.63
C GLY A 175 -20.44 -4.22 28.66
N THR A 176 -20.81 -5.47 28.97
CA THR A 176 -19.85 -6.54 29.26
C THR A 176 -19.06 -7.02 28.03
N ARG A 177 -19.64 -6.94 26.82
CA ARG A 177 -18.99 -7.35 25.58
C ARG A 177 -19.53 -6.63 24.36
N LEU A 178 -18.79 -6.69 23.25
CA LEU A 178 -19.30 -6.37 21.92
C LEU A 178 -20.36 -7.38 21.45
N MET A 179 -21.35 -6.88 20.72
CA MET A 179 -22.40 -7.64 20.04
C MET A 179 -22.00 -7.95 18.60
N GLY A 180 -22.37 -9.14 18.11
CA GLY A 180 -22.28 -9.47 16.70
C GLY A 180 -23.42 -8.83 15.89
N LEU A 181 -23.24 -8.72 14.58
CA LEU A 181 -24.19 -8.14 13.65
C LEU A 181 -25.56 -8.85 13.69
N MET A 182 -25.58 -10.18 13.82
CA MET A 182 -26.82 -10.95 13.93
C MET A 182 -27.57 -10.71 15.25
N GLU A 183 -26.88 -10.24 16.29
CA GLU A 183 -27.51 -9.80 17.54
C GLU A 183 -28.05 -8.37 17.37
N VAL A 184 -27.26 -7.47 16.77
CA VAL A 184 -27.63 -6.08 16.49
C VAL A 184 -28.85 -6.01 15.57
N SER A 185 -28.91 -6.82 14.51
CA SER A 185 -30.02 -6.83 13.55
C SER A 185 -31.35 -7.24 14.15
N LYS A 186 -31.35 -8.01 15.25
CA LYS A 186 -32.56 -8.43 15.97
C LYS A 186 -33.05 -7.39 16.97
N ASP A 187 -32.17 -6.49 17.40
CA ASP A 187 -32.46 -5.46 18.38
C ASP A 187 -31.70 -4.18 18.03
N LEU A 188 -32.18 -3.43 17.03
CA LEU A 188 -31.55 -2.16 16.65
C LEU A 188 -31.63 -1.11 17.76
N ALA A 189 -32.53 -1.27 18.74
CA ALA A 189 -32.55 -0.41 19.92
C ALA A 189 -31.30 -0.62 20.80
N SER A 190 -30.63 -1.77 20.72
CA SER A 190 -29.32 -2.01 21.35
C SER A 190 -28.26 -1.00 20.89
N VAL A 191 -28.32 -0.53 19.64
CA VAL A 191 -27.41 0.51 19.14
C VAL A 191 -27.56 1.78 19.97
N LYS A 192 -28.80 2.23 20.20
CA LYS A 192 -29.06 3.43 21.03
C LYS A 192 -28.73 3.23 22.50
N ARG A 193 -28.82 1.99 23.00
CA ARG A 193 -28.53 1.59 24.38
C ARG A 193 -27.07 1.17 24.61
N SER A 194 -26.26 1.09 23.56
CA SER A 194 -24.86 0.69 23.64
C SER A 194 -24.15 1.55 24.68
N SER A 195 -23.36 0.91 25.55
CA SER A 195 -22.72 1.58 26.67
C SER A 195 -21.74 2.66 26.18
N ARG A 196 -22.21 3.91 26.19
CA ARG A 196 -21.38 5.11 25.95
C ARG A 196 -20.33 5.28 27.04
N GLU A 197 -20.49 4.62 28.18
CA GLU A 197 -19.55 4.65 29.30
C GLU A 197 -18.20 4.03 28.94
N ARG A 198 -18.16 3.14 27.94
CA ARG A 198 -16.90 2.61 27.37
C ARG A 198 -16.23 3.57 26.36
N GLY A 199 -16.79 4.76 26.19
CA GLY A 199 -16.19 5.88 25.44
C GLY A 199 -16.29 5.79 23.93
N PHE A 200 -17.07 4.86 23.36
CA PHE A 200 -17.30 4.79 21.92
C PHE A 200 -18.77 5.04 21.61
N ILE A 201 -19.01 5.88 20.61
CA ILE A 201 -20.36 6.19 20.15
C ILE A 201 -20.69 5.26 18.99
N PRO A 202 -21.87 4.63 19.00
CA PRO A 202 -22.44 4.05 17.78
C PRO A 202 -22.86 5.14 16.81
N ALA A 203 -22.75 4.89 15.50
CA ALA A 203 -23.05 5.84 14.44
C ALA A 203 -22.12 7.07 14.45
N GLY A 204 -20.81 6.83 14.55
CA GLY A 204 -19.82 7.89 14.69
C GLY A 204 -19.74 8.87 13.52
N LEU A 205 -20.22 8.49 12.31
CA LEU A 205 -20.17 9.36 11.14
C LEU A 205 -21.50 10.07 10.84
N HIS A 206 -22.63 9.37 10.93
CA HIS A 206 -23.96 9.94 10.80
C HIS A 206 -25.01 9.16 11.62
N PRO A 207 -25.96 9.83 12.32
CA PRO A 207 -26.91 9.17 13.22
C PRO A 207 -27.83 8.10 12.61
N SER A 208 -28.05 8.15 11.29
CA SER A 208 -28.89 7.17 10.57
C SER A 208 -28.12 5.97 10.05
N ASP A 209 -26.78 5.97 10.13
CA ASP A 209 -25.97 4.90 9.55
C ASP A 209 -26.37 3.49 10.02
N PRO A 210 -26.73 3.25 11.30
CA PRO A 210 -27.10 1.92 11.77
C PRO A 210 -28.38 1.34 11.15
N ASP A 211 -29.16 2.13 10.41
CA ASP A 211 -30.37 1.64 9.72
C ASP A 211 -30.02 0.56 8.68
N VAL A 212 -28.77 0.51 8.20
CA VAL A 212 -28.30 -0.53 7.28
C VAL A 212 -28.31 -1.93 7.91
N TYR A 213 -28.27 -2.05 9.25
CA TYR A 213 -28.19 -3.33 9.97
C TYR A 213 -29.52 -4.08 10.10
N GLN A 214 -30.61 -3.57 9.52
CA GLN A 214 -31.92 -4.22 9.53
C GLN A 214 -31.90 -5.62 8.86
N GLN A 215 -30.99 -5.85 7.92
CA GLN A 215 -30.91 -7.11 7.20
C GLN A 215 -29.46 -7.52 6.97
N VAL A 216 -29.13 -8.75 7.38
CA VAL A 216 -27.88 -9.41 7.03
C VAL A 216 -28.11 -10.30 5.82
N LYS A 217 -27.39 -10.02 4.73
CA LYS A 217 -27.58 -10.67 3.43
C LYS A 217 -26.60 -11.80 3.22
N TRP A 218 -25.30 -11.53 3.36
CA TRP A 218 -24.25 -12.50 3.06
C TRP A 218 -23.06 -12.41 4.03
N ALA A 219 -22.28 -13.49 4.10
CA ALA A 219 -20.99 -13.53 4.79
C ALA A 219 -19.87 -13.90 3.81
N GLY A 220 -18.74 -13.22 3.92
CA GLY A 220 -17.51 -13.52 3.21
C GLY A 220 -16.38 -13.72 4.20
N TYR A 221 -15.75 -14.89 4.17
CA TYR A 221 -14.62 -15.22 5.03
C TYR A 221 -13.32 -14.91 4.32
N VAL A 222 -12.48 -14.10 4.98
CA VAL A 222 -11.11 -13.80 4.55
C VAL A 222 -11.13 -13.21 3.14
N THR A 223 -11.67 -12.00 3.07
CA THR A 223 -12.17 -11.35 1.87
C THR A 223 -11.22 -10.34 1.24
N GLY A 224 -10.06 -10.17 1.86
CA GLY A 224 -8.93 -9.41 1.36
C GLY A 224 -7.63 -10.08 1.82
N TYR A 225 -6.53 -9.51 1.38
CA TYR A 225 -5.19 -10.05 1.57
C TYR A 225 -4.20 -8.91 1.72
N ALA A 226 -2.96 -9.26 1.98
CA ALA A 226 -1.83 -8.37 1.94
C ALA A 226 -0.73 -9.04 1.13
N GLY A 227 -0.18 -8.28 0.20
CA GLY A 227 1.01 -8.64 -0.56
C GLY A 227 2.26 -8.30 0.24
N ALA A 228 3.24 -7.72 -0.43
CA ALA A 228 4.43 -7.21 0.23
C ALA A 228 4.12 -5.93 1.06
N PRO A 229 4.82 -5.73 2.19
CA PRO A 229 4.90 -4.43 2.85
C PRO A 229 5.25 -3.29 1.88
N PRO A 230 4.97 -2.02 2.22
CA PRO A 230 5.14 -0.87 1.33
C PRO A 230 6.61 -0.44 1.20
N LEU A 231 7.43 -1.32 0.64
CA LEU A 231 8.87 -1.12 0.45
C LEU A 231 9.15 -0.17 -0.72
N VAL A 232 10.07 0.79 -0.52
CA VAL A 232 10.53 1.72 -1.56
C VAL A 232 12.02 1.55 -1.79
N HIS A 233 12.49 1.46 -3.03
CA HIS A 233 13.92 1.53 -3.36
C HIS A 233 14.21 2.88 -4.00
N LEU A 234 15.11 3.66 -3.39
CA LEU A 234 15.63 4.87 -4.02
C LEU A 234 16.99 4.57 -4.62
N ARG A 235 17.08 4.69 -5.94
CA ARG A 235 18.34 4.52 -6.68
C ARG A 235 19.24 5.74 -6.49
N ALA A 236 20.52 5.59 -6.78
CA ALA A 236 21.44 6.73 -6.83
C ALA A 236 20.92 7.84 -7.77
N GLY A 237 20.73 9.05 -7.24
CA GLY A 237 20.16 10.20 -7.97
C GLY A 237 18.63 10.24 -7.96
N GLU A 238 17.98 9.45 -7.10
CA GLU A 238 16.53 9.43 -6.93
C GLU A 238 16.09 10.14 -5.64
N SER A 239 14.95 10.81 -5.72
CA SER A 239 14.25 11.39 -4.58
C SER A 239 12.80 10.92 -4.53
N LEU A 240 12.24 10.90 -3.32
CA LEU A 240 10.83 10.67 -3.04
C LEU A 240 10.32 11.80 -2.15
N ARG A 241 9.48 12.68 -2.70
CA ARG A 241 8.77 13.71 -1.94
C ARG A 241 7.31 13.34 -1.75
N ARG A 242 6.81 13.46 -0.52
CA ARG A 242 5.43 13.15 -0.17
C ARG A 242 4.72 14.40 0.32
N TYR A 243 3.73 14.85 -0.45
CA TYR A 243 2.89 16.01 -0.14
C TYR A 243 1.69 15.59 0.69
N LEU A 244 1.47 16.28 1.81
CA LEU A 244 0.38 15.96 2.72
C LEU A 244 -0.99 16.30 2.15
N LYS A 245 -1.05 17.31 1.27
CA LYS A 245 -2.28 17.83 0.67
C LYS A 245 -2.19 17.83 -0.86
N PRO A 246 -3.34 17.80 -1.57
CA PRO A 246 -3.37 17.95 -3.01
C PRO A 246 -2.76 19.27 -3.48
N GLY A 247 -2.16 19.28 -4.67
CA GLY A 247 -1.69 20.49 -5.34
C GLY A 247 -0.17 20.63 -5.51
N LEU A 248 0.64 19.58 -5.43
CA LEU A 248 2.12 19.58 -5.58
C LEU A 248 2.82 20.87 -5.08
N ASP A 249 3.89 21.33 -5.72
CA ASP A 249 4.64 22.54 -5.33
C ASP A 249 3.91 23.84 -5.69
N ASP A 250 3.06 23.84 -6.72
CA ASP A 250 2.41 25.04 -7.26
C ASP A 250 1.05 25.36 -6.63
N GLY A 251 0.55 24.47 -5.76
CA GLY A 251 -0.78 24.50 -5.16
C GLY A 251 -1.92 24.22 -6.15
N LYS A 252 -1.63 23.81 -7.40
CA LYS A 252 -2.58 23.80 -8.52
C LYS A 252 -2.52 22.55 -9.39
N THR A 253 -1.42 21.80 -9.35
CA THR A 253 -1.30 20.54 -10.07
C THR A 253 -1.89 19.42 -9.23
N PHE A 254 -3.01 18.85 -9.69
CA PHE A 254 -3.76 17.82 -8.96
C PHE A 254 -3.69 16.48 -9.70
N ALA A 255 -2.89 15.56 -9.16
CA ALA A 255 -2.83 14.18 -9.64
C ALA A 255 -3.49 13.25 -8.61
N TYR A 256 -4.47 12.46 -9.03
CA TYR A 256 -5.17 11.53 -8.14
C TYR A 256 -5.56 10.23 -8.84
N TRP A 257 -5.95 9.24 -8.05
CA TRP A 257 -6.50 7.97 -8.50
C TRP A 257 -7.71 7.57 -7.65
N GLY A 258 -8.87 8.08 -8.06
CA GLY A 258 -10.14 7.92 -7.37
C GLY A 258 -11.20 8.85 -7.93
N ILE A 259 -12.39 8.79 -7.36
CA ILE A 259 -13.50 9.62 -7.84
C ILE A 259 -13.20 11.10 -7.63
N ASN A 260 -13.52 11.92 -8.62
CA ASN A 260 -13.42 13.36 -8.52
C ASN A 260 -14.71 13.94 -7.92
N TYR A 261 -14.67 14.31 -6.63
CA TYR A 261 -15.77 15.06 -6.01
C TYR A 261 -15.69 16.57 -6.27
N ASN A 262 -14.53 17.07 -6.69
CA ASN A 262 -14.23 18.50 -6.88
C ASN A 262 -14.70 19.40 -5.72
N ALA A 263 -14.68 18.86 -4.50
CA ALA A 263 -15.24 19.56 -3.34
C ALA A 263 -14.40 20.80 -3.01
N GLY A 264 -15.03 21.97 -2.91
CA GLY A 264 -14.34 23.23 -2.66
C GLY A 264 -13.34 23.64 -3.75
N GLY A 265 -13.53 23.17 -4.99
CA GLY A 265 -12.64 23.49 -6.12
C GLY A 265 -11.31 22.73 -6.12
N VAL A 266 -11.17 21.71 -5.27
CA VAL A 266 -10.01 20.80 -5.25
C VAL A 266 -10.43 19.46 -5.88
N PRO A 267 -9.90 19.11 -7.07
CA PRO A 267 -10.20 17.84 -7.73
C PRO A 267 -9.77 16.62 -6.92
N GLY A 268 -10.51 15.52 -7.12
CA GLY A 268 -10.17 14.18 -6.63
C GLY A 268 -10.90 13.73 -5.35
N PRO A 269 -10.44 12.63 -4.75
CA PRO A 269 -11.00 11.97 -3.57
C PRO A 269 -11.13 12.87 -2.35
N HIS A 270 -12.23 12.71 -1.60
CA HIS A 270 -12.58 13.61 -0.52
C HIS A 270 -13.67 13.05 0.40
N ARG A 271 -13.62 13.42 1.68
CA ARG A 271 -14.70 13.19 2.64
C ARG A 271 -14.82 14.33 3.66
N ASP A 272 -16.07 14.69 3.99
CA ASP A 272 -16.40 15.71 5.02
C ASP A 272 -16.69 15.14 6.40
N ARG A 273 -17.34 13.97 6.44
CA ARG A 273 -17.72 13.25 7.66
C ARG A 273 -16.74 12.11 7.89
N THR A 274 -15.72 12.36 8.71
CA THR A 274 -14.67 11.39 9.09
C THR A 274 -13.92 11.85 10.33
N TRP A 275 -13.33 10.91 11.08
CA TRP A 275 -12.44 11.21 12.21
C TRP A 275 -10.98 11.49 11.78
N VAL A 276 -10.61 11.17 10.54
CA VAL A 276 -9.31 11.55 9.95
C VAL A 276 -9.15 13.07 10.08
N ASN A 277 -7.95 13.52 10.51
CA ASN A 277 -7.63 14.92 10.81
C ASN A 277 -8.43 15.56 11.99
N GLN A 278 -9.06 14.75 12.84
CA GLN A 278 -9.59 15.14 14.16
C GLN A 278 -9.63 13.97 15.17
N PRO A 279 -8.54 13.19 15.28
CA PRO A 279 -8.51 11.93 16.01
C PRO A 279 -8.81 12.07 17.50
N GLU A 280 -8.47 13.21 18.09
CA GLU A 280 -8.70 13.54 19.50
C GLU A 280 -10.17 13.61 19.89
N LYS A 281 -11.08 13.69 18.90
CA LYS A 281 -12.52 13.83 19.13
C LYS A 281 -13.29 12.51 19.10
N LEU A 282 -12.67 11.41 18.66
CA LEU A 282 -13.36 10.13 18.49
C LEU A 282 -13.71 9.47 19.83
N TYR A 283 -12.73 9.35 20.74
CA TYR A 283 -12.95 8.73 22.04
C TYR A 283 -13.72 9.68 22.97
N LYS A 284 -14.74 9.15 23.64
CA LYS A 284 -15.72 9.89 24.46
C LYS A 284 -16.46 10.99 23.70
N ALA A 285 -16.60 10.84 22.38
CA ALA A 285 -17.47 11.74 21.62
C ALA A 285 -18.91 11.66 22.17
N THR A 286 -19.64 12.77 22.10
CA THR A 286 -21.05 12.84 22.50
C THR A 286 -21.99 13.04 21.30
N ARG A 287 -21.41 13.24 20.11
CA ARG A 287 -22.05 13.45 18.82
C ARG A 287 -21.18 12.87 17.71
N ASP A 288 -21.75 12.72 16.52
CA ASP A 288 -21.01 12.31 15.33
C ASP A 288 -19.84 13.26 15.00
N CYS A 289 -18.97 12.83 14.10
CA CYS A 289 -17.77 13.56 13.68
C CYS A 289 -18.05 14.97 13.11
N GLY A 290 -19.30 15.29 12.78
CA GLY A 290 -19.69 16.51 12.10
C GLY A 290 -19.27 16.52 10.63
N SER A 291 -19.70 17.55 9.90
CA SER A 291 -19.32 17.77 8.51
C SER A 291 -18.41 18.98 8.42
N ARG A 292 -17.19 18.80 7.88
CA ARG A 292 -16.29 19.91 7.55
C ARG A 292 -15.80 19.75 6.12
N LEU A 293 -16.06 20.75 5.27
CA LEU A 293 -15.63 20.73 3.88
C LEU A 293 -14.13 20.45 3.76
N GLY A 294 -13.77 19.40 3.05
CA GLY A 294 -12.37 19.02 2.85
C GLY A 294 -11.68 18.34 4.04
N GLN A 295 -12.44 17.81 5.02
CA GLN A 295 -11.88 17.19 6.24
C GLN A 295 -10.76 16.18 5.95
N ALA A 296 -10.99 15.27 5.00
CA ALA A 296 -9.97 14.34 4.51
C ALA A 296 -9.84 14.40 2.99
N ARG A 297 -8.60 14.24 2.52
CA ARG A 297 -8.16 14.26 1.13
C ARG A 297 -7.06 13.20 0.93
N TYR A 298 -6.66 13.01 -0.32
CA TYR A 298 -5.46 12.29 -0.68
C TYR A 298 -4.19 13.17 -0.52
N GLY A 299 -3.02 12.53 -0.49
CA GLY A 299 -1.72 13.16 -0.70
C GLY A 299 -1.06 12.65 -1.98
N ASN A 300 0.15 13.11 -2.28
CA ASN A 300 0.92 12.67 -3.44
C ASN A 300 2.33 12.22 -3.07
N ALA A 301 2.81 11.16 -3.72
CA ALA A 301 4.21 10.73 -3.68
C ALA A 301 4.84 11.02 -5.05
N VAL A 302 5.90 11.81 -5.08
CA VAL A 302 6.61 12.23 -6.30
C VAL A 302 8.00 11.65 -6.29
N PHE A 303 8.26 10.75 -7.22
CA PHE A 303 9.59 10.20 -7.49
C PHE A 303 10.26 11.05 -8.55
N THR A 304 11.49 11.49 -8.29
CA THR A 304 12.33 12.17 -9.29
C THR A 304 13.62 11.40 -9.42
N TYR A 305 13.88 10.82 -10.59
CA TYR A 305 15.10 10.07 -10.85
C TYR A 305 15.92 10.74 -11.94
N THR A 306 17.17 11.08 -11.60
CA THR A 306 18.15 11.71 -12.48
C THR A 306 19.33 10.76 -12.66
N PRO A 307 19.28 9.82 -13.63
CA PRO A 307 20.34 8.84 -13.83
C PRO A 307 21.67 9.50 -14.21
N ASP A 308 22.74 9.16 -13.48
CA ASP A 308 24.09 9.60 -13.80
C ASP A 308 24.79 8.57 -14.72
N PHE A 309 24.70 8.83 -16.02
CA PHE A 309 25.37 8.05 -17.07
C PHE A 309 26.89 8.25 -17.11
N ALA A 310 27.41 9.39 -16.63
CA ALA A 310 28.83 9.71 -16.71
C ALA A 310 29.64 8.94 -15.65
N ALA A 311 29.12 8.85 -14.43
CA ALA A 311 29.75 8.07 -13.36
C ALA A 311 29.29 6.61 -13.31
N GLY A 312 28.36 6.20 -14.19
CA GLY A 312 27.84 4.84 -14.23
C GLY A 312 26.87 4.48 -13.10
N LYS A 313 26.48 5.43 -12.24
CA LYS A 313 25.55 5.18 -11.11
C LYS A 313 24.15 4.79 -11.57
N TYR A 314 23.76 5.16 -12.80
CA TYR A 314 22.47 4.78 -13.39
C TYR A 314 22.21 3.26 -13.43
N ARG A 315 23.27 2.44 -13.42
CA ARG A 315 23.22 0.98 -13.51
C ARG A 315 22.42 0.31 -12.41
N GLU A 316 22.22 1.00 -11.29
CA GLU A 316 21.35 0.52 -10.22
C GLU A 316 19.89 0.40 -10.65
N GLY A 317 19.42 1.29 -11.54
CA GLY A 317 18.05 1.23 -12.06
C GLY A 317 17.88 0.37 -13.30
N ILE A 318 18.97 -0.20 -13.85
CA ILE A 318 18.96 -0.93 -15.10
C ILE A 318 18.50 -2.37 -14.89
N ILE A 319 17.68 -2.83 -15.83
CA ILE A 319 17.31 -4.25 -15.99
C ILE A 319 17.84 -4.85 -17.29
N ASP A 320 18.07 -4.02 -18.31
CA ASP A 320 18.61 -4.40 -19.61
C ASP A 320 19.31 -3.19 -20.26
N GLU A 321 20.46 -3.39 -20.90
CA GLU A 321 21.17 -2.35 -21.64
C GLU A 321 22.04 -2.91 -22.76
N SER A 322 22.29 -2.09 -23.76
CA SER A 322 23.18 -2.36 -24.88
C SER A 322 23.78 -1.04 -25.39
N ASP A 323 24.63 -1.09 -26.42
CA ASP A 323 25.12 0.12 -27.10
C ASP A 323 23.99 0.95 -27.72
N ASP A 324 22.84 0.34 -27.99
CA ASP A 324 21.69 0.97 -28.64
C ASP A 324 20.53 1.34 -27.70
N HIS A 325 20.52 0.88 -26.45
CA HIS A 325 19.43 1.18 -25.53
C HIS A 325 19.80 1.07 -24.05
N VAL A 326 18.98 1.69 -23.21
CA VAL A 326 18.95 1.44 -21.76
C VAL A 326 17.50 1.23 -21.32
N THR A 327 17.28 0.25 -20.46
CA THR A 327 15.96 -0.06 -19.89
C THR A 327 16.00 0.08 -18.38
N PHE A 328 15.16 0.96 -17.84
CA PHE A 328 15.01 1.19 -16.40
C PHE A 328 13.73 0.52 -15.88
N GLU A 329 13.80 0.02 -14.65
CA GLU A 329 12.61 -0.36 -13.87
C GLU A 329 12.20 0.76 -12.90
N TRP A 330 10.91 0.87 -12.62
CA TRP A 330 10.38 1.64 -11.50
C TRP A 330 9.27 0.84 -10.84
N GLN A 331 9.26 0.81 -9.51
CA GLN A 331 8.23 0.17 -8.70
C GLN A 331 8.00 0.98 -7.42
N SER A 332 6.75 1.00 -6.96
CA SER A 332 6.33 1.75 -5.78
C SER A 332 5.14 1.07 -5.10
N PRO A 333 4.97 1.23 -3.77
CA PRO A 333 3.73 0.86 -3.09
C PRO A 333 2.59 1.86 -3.36
N TYR A 334 2.87 2.97 -4.05
CA TYR A 334 1.93 4.01 -4.41
C TYR A 334 1.49 3.84 -5.87
N ILE A 335 0.19 4.00 -6.13
CA ILE A 335 -0.37 3.88 -7.48
C ILE A 335 -0.10 5.14 -8.30
N VAL A 336 0.33 4.98 -9.56
CA VAL A 336 0.56 6.11 -10.45
C VAL A 336 -0.75 6.86 -10.67
N ALA A 337 -0.73 8.14 -10.32
CA ALA A 337 -1.88 9.04 -10.40
C ALA A 337 -1.88 9.80 -11.73
N ALA A 338 -2.97 10.53 -11.99
CA ALA A 338 -3.09 11.31 -13.21
C ALA A 338 -3.82 12.63 -12.95
N THR A 339 -3.43 13.66 -13.71
CA THR A 339 -4.25 14.85 -13.94
C THR A 339 -5.15 14.57 -15.15
N PRO A 340 -6.49 14.70 -15.04
CA PRO A 340 -7.38 14.48 -16.17
C PRO A 340 -7.13 15.52 -17.29
N PRO A 341 -7.43 15.19 -18.56
CA PRO A 341 -7.42 16.18 -19.63
C PRO A 341 -8.45 17.28 -19.34
N GLU A 342 -8.20 18.51 -19.82
CA GLU A 342 -9.07 19.68 -19.58
C GLU A 342 -10.54 19.40 -19.91
N ALA A 343 -10.79 18.74 -21.05
CA ALA A 343 -12.13 18.39 -21.51
C ALA A 343 -12.90 17.44 -20.56
N ALA A 344 -12.19 16.70 -19.70
CA ALA A 344 -12.77 15.77 -18.73
C ALA A 344 -12.46 16.17 -17.27
N ALA A 345 -11.96 17.39 -17.02
CA ALA A 345 -11.50 17.81 -15.70
C ALA A 345 -12.62 17.84 -14.64
N SER A 346 -13.87 18.04 -15.06
CA SER A 346 -15.07 18.02 -14.21
C SER A 346 -15.74 16.66 -14.12
N GLU A 347 -15.31 15.67 -14.93
CA GLU A 347 -15.88 14.32 -14.87
C GLU A 347 -15.41 13.58 -13.61
N GLN A 348 -16.31 12.81 -13.01
CA GLN A 348 -16.00 11.96 -11.85
C GLN A 348 -14.83 11.00 -12.11
N TRP A 349 -14.70 10.52 -13.35
CA TRP A 349 -13.70 9.56 -13.78
C TRP A 349 -12.80 10.09 -14.89
N GLY A 350 -12.60 11.42 -14.95
CA GLY A 350 -11.74 12.05 -15.96
C GLY A 350 -10.33 11.45 -16.05
N ILE A 351 -9.80 10.96 -14.92
CA ILE A 351 -8.50 10.27 -14.81
C ILE A 351 -8.40 8.97 -15.62
N ARG A 352 -9.52 8.40 -16.09
CA ARG A 352 -9.52 7.24 -16.98
C ARG A 352 -9.45 7.62 -18.46
N LYS A 353 -9.81 8.85 -18.81
CA LYS A 353 -9.89 9.30 -20.21
C LYS A 353 -8.49 9.41 -20.83
N PRO A 354 -8.36 9.19 -22.15
CA PRO A 354 -7.12 9.52 -22.88
C PRO A 354 -6.78 11.01 -22.76
N GLY A 355 -5.49 11.35 -22.84
CA GLY A 355 -4.96 12.70 -22.69
C GLY A 355 -4.64 13.09 -21.24
N CYS A 356 -4.56 12.12 -20.31
CA CYS A 356 -4.12 12.42 -18.96
C CYS A 356 -2.64 12.84 -18.92
N THR A 357 -2.27 13.63 -17.92
CA THR A 357 -0.91 14.18 -17.78
C THR A 357 -0.38 14.09 -16.35
N GLY A 358 0.92 14.31 -16.18
CA GLY A 358 1.60 14.50 -14.89
C GLY A 358 1.91 13.24 -14.08
N GLY A 359 1.47 12.06 -14.51
CA GLY A 359 1.76 10.78 -13.86
C GLY A 359 3.16 10.24 -14.14
N LEU A 360 3.66 10.32 -15.38
CA LEU A 360 5.06 10.03 -15.74
C LEU A 360 5.53 11.01 -16.80
N VAL A 361 6.56 11.82 -16.49
CA VAL A 361 7.10 12.82 -17.41
C VAL A 361 8.61 12.66 -17.55
N LEU A 362 9.10 12.62 -18.78
CA LEU A 362 10.52 12.71 -19.10
C LEU A 362 10.92 14.16 -19.38
N LYS A 363 12.05 14.58 -18.82
CA LYS A 363 12.68 15.88 -19.08
C LYS A 363 14.12 15.68 -19.52
N GLY A 364 14.67 16.63 -20.26
CA GLY A 364 16.05 16.61 -20.73
C GLY A 364 16.20 16.74 -22.25
N LYS A 365 17.46 16.80 -22.68
CA LYS A 365 17.90 16.97 -24.06
C LYS A 365 18.36 15.63 -24.63
N MET A 366 17.42 14.77 -24.98
CA MET A 366 17.69 13.55 -25.74
C MET A 366 16.72 13.44 -26.91
N THR A 367 17.13 12.73 -27.96
CA THR A 367 16.27 12.40 -29.10
C THR A 367 16.51 10.93 -29.43
N CYS A 368 15.67 10.07 -28.87
CA CYS A 368 15.74 8.63 -29.06
C CYS A 368 14.34 8.03 -28.88
N PRO A 369 14.01 6.90 -29.52
CA PRO A 369 12.73 6.24 -29.32
C PRO A 369 12.49 5.89 -27.84
N VAL A 370 11.26 6.02 -27.37
CA VAL A 370 10.84 5.61 -26.03
C VAL A 370 9.78 4.53 -26.11
N GLU A 371 9.95 3.47 -25.32
CA GLU A 371 8.97 2.41 -25.13
C GLU A 371 8.68 2.20 -23.64
N VAL A 372 7.44 1.87 -23.29
CA VAL A 372 7.01 1.60 -21.91
C VAL A 372 6.31 0.25 -21.84
N SER A 373 6.57 -0.49 -20.76
CA SER A 373 5.87 -1.72 -20.40
C SER A 373 5.34 -1.63 -18.97
N THR A 374 4.12 -2.11 -18.73
CA THR A 374 3.54 -2.25 -17.38
C THR A 374 3.41 -3.71 -16.95
N ASP A 375 3.87 -4.65 -17.77
CA ASP A 375 3.80 -6.10 -17.58
C ASP A 375 5.19 -6.76 -17.63
N GLN A 376 6.21 -6.01 -17.18
CA GLN A 376 7.59 -6.47 -17.09
C GLN A 376 8.15 -6.99 -18.42
N GLY A 377 7.95 -6.19 -19.46
CA GLY A 377 8.52 -6.39 -20.78
C GLY A 377 7.81 -7.44 -21.63
N ALA A 378 6.71 -8.02 -21.15
CA ALA A 378 5.92 -8.96 -21.95
C ALA A 378 5.28 -8.24 -23.16
N THR A 379 4.82 -7.00 -22.96
CA THR A 379 4.37 -6.10 -24.03
C THR A 379 5.03 -4.73 -23.90
N TRP A 380 5.28 -4.09 -25.06
CA TRP A 380 5.92 -2.77 -25.15
C TRP A 380 5.05 -1.80 -25.95
N HIS A 381 4.86 -0.60 -25.40
CA HIS A 381 4.11 0.49 -26.03
C HIS A 381 5.07 1.58 -26.49
N LYS A 382 5.10 1.81 -27.80
CA LYS A 382 5.85 2.92 -28.40
C LYS A 382 5.25 4.27 -28.00
N ALA A 383 6.10 5.20 -27.57
CA ALA A 383 5.72 6.54 -27.13
C ALA A 383 6.29 7.67 -28.01
N GLY A 384 6.88 7.32 -29.15
CA GLY A 384 7.59 8.26 -30.03
C GLY A 384 8.98 8.57 -29.51
N ASP A 385 9.58 9.64 -30.04
CA ASP A 385 10.91 10.07 -29.62
C ASP A 385 10.86 10.89 -28.32
N ALA A 386 11.85 10.65 -27.47
CA ALA A 386 12.13 11.42 -26.28
C ALA A 386 12.28 12.91 -26.65
N LYS A 387 11.69 13.75 -25.82
CA LYS A 387 11.78 15.21 -25.86
C LYS A 387 11.57 15.75 -24.46
N ASP A 388 12.01 16.97 -24.22
CA ASP A 388 11.76 17.64 -22.94
C ASP A 388 10.24 17.78 -22.70
N GLY A 389 9.76 17.26 -21.58
CA GLY A 389 8.34 17.22 -21.24
C GLY A 389 7.53 16.12 -21.94
N LEU A 390 8.14 15.04 -22.45
CA LEU A 390 7.38 13.89 -22.94
C LEU A 390 6.56 13.27 -21.79
N ASP A 391 5.25 13.35 -21.92
CA ASP A 391 4.30 12.81 -20.94
C ASP A 391 3.83 11.41 -21.35
N LEU A 392 4.00 10.44 -20.45
CA LEU A 392 3.71 9.03 -20.62
C LEU A 392 2.57 8.56 -19.70
N THR A 393 1.85 9.48 -19.07
CA THR A 393 0.83 9.18 -18.04
C THR A 393 -0.19 8.16 -18.49
N ASP A 394 -0.74 8.28 -19.70
CA ASP A 394 -1.73 7.33 -20.21
C ASP A 394 -1.20 5.90 -20.36
N ARG A 395 0.12 5.71 -20.41
CA ARG A 395 0.74 4.39 -20.49
C ARG A 395 0.88 3.72 -19.13
N VAL A 396 0.91 4.50 -18.04
CA VAL A 396 1.29 3.99 -16.71
C VAL A 396 0.27 4.24 -15.61
N LYS A 397 -0.68 5.17 -15.79
CA LYS A 397 -1.68 5.49 -14.75
C LYS A 397 -2.43 4.24 -14.27
N GLY A 398 -2.71 4.17 -12.98
CA GLY A 398 -3.35 3.02 -12.37
C GLY A 398 -2.46 1.78 -12.20
N ASN A 399 -1.13 1.91 -12.37
CA ASN A 399 -0.17 0.84 -12.12
C ASN A 399 0.79 1.18 -10.97
N TYR A 400 1.42 0.16 -10.40
CA TYR A 400 2.42 0.27 -9.32
C TYR A 400 3.86 0.12 -9.80
N GLN A 401 4.03 -0.26 -11.07
CA GLN A 401 5.34 -0.47 -11.68
C GLN A 401 5.28 -0.21 -13.19
N TYR A 402 6.43 0.14 -13.76
CA TYR A 402 6.63 0.15 -15.20
C TYR A 402 8.11 -0.07 -15.51
N TRP A 403 8.38 -0.53 -16.73
CA TRP A 403 9.68 -0.49 -17.36
C TRP A 403 9.67 0.54 -18.46
N ILE A 404 10.78 1.28 -18.61
CA ILE A 404 10.95 2.27 -19.67
C ILE A 404 12.26 2.02 -20.40
N ARG A 405 12.17 1.89 -21.73
CA ARG A 405 13.30 1.70 -22.62
C ARG A 405 13.53 2.99 -23.41
N LEU A 406 14.77 3.46 -23.38
CA LEU A 406 15.28 4.54 -24.21
C LEU A 406 16.13 3.92 -25.31
N GLY A 407 15.80 4.15 -26.57
CA GLY A 407 16.54 3.67 -27.76
C GLY A 407 17.84 4.42 -28.00
N ALA A 408 18.61 4.64 -26.94
CA ALA A 408 19.97 5.14 -26.97
C ALA A 408 20.78 4.49 -25.84
N GLY A 409 22.00 4.04 -26.14
CA GLY A 409 22.91 3.52 -25.12
C GLY A 409 23.39 4.61 -24.15
N ALA A 410 23.91 4.19 -23.00
CA ALA A 410 24.32 5.08 -21.91
C ALA A 410 25.29 6.20 -22.34
N LYS A 411 26.22 5.90 -23.26
CA LYS A 411 27.18 6.89 -23.78
C LYS A 411 26.49 8.03 -24.54
N ALA A 412 25.43 7.75 -25.28
CA ALA A 412 24.66 8.76 -26.00
C ALA A 412 23.75 9.57 -25.08
N LEU A 413 23.36 8.99 -23.93
CA LEU A 413 22.54 9.66 -22.91
C LEU A 413 23.38 10.48 -21.92
N ALA A 414 24.71 10.34 -21.93
CA ALA A 414 25.60 11.16 -21.12
C ALA A 414 25.42 12.65 -21.45
N GLY A 415 25.15 13.46 -20.44
CA GLY A 415 24.90 14.90 -20.62
C GLY A 415 23.52 15.27 -21.15
N SER A 416 22.61 14.30 -21.34
CA SER A 416 21.21 14.56 -21.73
C SER A 416 20.45 15.36 -20.67
N GLY A 417 20.86 15.26 -19.40
CA GLY A 417 20.09 15.81 -18.27
C GLY A 417 18.75 15.10 -18.10
N LEU A 418 18.65 13.83 -18.51
CA LEU A 418 17.46 13.01 -18.33
C LEU A 418 16.97 13.08 -16.88
N THR A 419 15.70 13.44 -16.71
CA THR A 419 14.98 13.34 -15.44
C THR A 419 13.67 12.61 -15.70
N MET A 420 13.37 11.61 -14.89
CA MET A 420 12.09 10.90 -14.87
C MET A 420 11.30 11.34 -13.63
N VAL A 421 10.13 11.93 -13.82
CA VAL A 421 9.23 12.31 -12.72
C VAL A 421 8.00 11.41 -12.75
N THR A 422 7.79 10.65 -11.67
CA THR A 422 6.57 9.82 -11.50
C THR A 422 5.74 10.35 -10.33
N VAL A 423 4.49 10.71 -10.58
CA VAL A 423 3.55 11.17 -9.55
C VAL A 423 2.54 10.08 -9.22
N CYS A 424 2.49 9.73 -7.95
CA CYS A 424 1.60 8.72 -7.40
C CYS A 424 0.62 9.35 -6.40
N GLN A 425 -0.49 8.67 -6.16
CA GLN A 425 -1.36 8.96 -5.03
C GLN A 425 -0.80 8.28 -3.78
N CYS A 426 -0.82 8.98 -2.64
CA CYS A 426 -0.49 8.38 -1.36
C CYS A 426 -1.47 8.80 -0.26
N SER A 427 -1.51 8.01 0.80
CA SER A 427 -2.29 8.32 1.99
C SER A 427 -1.63 9.42 2.82
N GLN A 428 -2.38 10.48 3.12
CA GLN A 428 -1.91 11.58 3.97
C GLN A 428 -1.72 11.17 5.46
N THR A 429 -2.24 10.02 5.89
CA THR A 429 -2.21 9.61 7.30
C THR A 429 -0.98 8.77 7.64
N VAL A 430 -0.29 8.25 6.62
CA VAL A 430 1.00 7.55 6.76
C VAL A 430 2.20 8.48 6.57
N ILE A 431 2.00 9.75 6.20
CA ILE A 431 3.09 10.73 6.11
C ILE A 431 3.40 11.29 7.51
N PRO A 432 4.67 11.31 7.97
CA PRO A 432 5.04 11.84 9.27
C PRO A 432 4.69 13.32 9.38
N ARG A 433 4.05 13.70 10.48
CA ARG A 433 3.68 15.10 10.77
C ARG A 433 4.55 15.70 11.87
N LEU A 434 4.60 17.02 11.90
CA LEU A 434 5.25 17.80 12.94
C LEU A 434 4.22 18.26 13.98
N LYS A 435 4.62 18.28 15.25
CA LYS A 435 3.89 18.93 16.35
C LYS A 435 4.59 20.22 16.77
N ALA A 436 3.90 21.05 17.55
CA ALA A 436 4.47 22.25 18.15
C ALA A 436 5.74 21.94 18.96
N GLY A 437 6.72 22.84 18.88
CA GLY A 437 8.00 22.75 19.56
C GLY A 437 8.94 21.71 18.95
N VAL A 438 9.70 21.04 19.81
CA VAL A 438 10.71 20.06 19.41
C VAL A 438 10.04 18.77 18.91
N ASN A 439 10.47 18.35 17.72
CA ASN A 439 10.10 17.09 17.09
C ASN A 439 11.31 16.15 17.12
N LYS A 440 11.09 14.91 17.53
CA LYS A 440 12.09 13.84 17.43
C LYS A 440 11.82 13.01 16.19
N VAL A 441 12.83 12.81 15.37
CA VAL A 441 12.72 12.03 14.14
C VAL A 441 13.48 10.73 14.31
N THR A 442 12.86 9.62 13.92
CA THR A 442 13.51 8.31 13.82
C THR A 442 13.50 7.88 12.37
N PHE A 443 14.66 7.51 11.87
CA PHE A 443 14.89 6.94 10.55
C PHE A 443 15.24 5.47 10.65
N GLU A 444 14.82 4.69 9.67
CA GLU A 444 15.31 3.33 9.46
C GLU A 444 15.30 3.04 7.96
N ALA A 445 16.29 2.31 7.47
CA ALA A 445 16.28 1.73 6.12
C ALA A 445 16.46 0.22 6.24
N THR A 446 15.54 -0.58 5.72
CA THR A 446 15.67 -2.05 5.89
C THR A 446 16.75 -2.66 5.01
N GLY A 447 17.22 -1.94 3.99
CA GLY A 447 18.15 -2.47 3.00
C GLY A 447 17.50 -3.50 2.08
N ASN A 448 16.17 -3.45 1.95
CA ASN A 448 15.45 -4.28 1.00
C ASN A 448 14.76 -3.42 -0.05
N ALA A 449 14.73 -3.94 -1.26
CA ALA A 449 13.85 -3.52 -2.34
C ALA A 449 12.88 -4.66 -2.65
N ILE A 450 11.92 -4.44 -3.53
CA ILE A 450 10.87 -5.40 -3.86
C ILE A 450 10.80 -5.61 -5.37
N LEU A 451 10.56 -6.85 -5.79
CA LEU A 451 10.14 -7.23 -7.13
C LEU A 451 8.77 -7.88 -7.03
N ALA A 452 7.82 -7.52 -7.90
CA ALA A 452 6.45 -8.03 -7.87
C ALA A 452 6.04 -8.80 -9.13
N ALA A 453 5.51 -10.00 -8.96
CA ALA A 453 4.69 -10.69 -9.95
C ALA A 453 3.21 -10.44 -9.62
N GLY A 454 2.69 -9.28 -10.04
CA GLY A 454 1.37 -8.77 -9.68
C GLY A 454 1.41 -7.26 -9.38
N PRO A 455 0.26 -6.62 -9.06
CA PRO A 455 -1.00 -7.27 -8.71
C PRO A 455 -1.90 -7.62 -9.91
N ASN A 456 -1.63 -7.17 -11.13
CA ASN A 456 -2.49 -7.55 -12.25
C ASN A 456 -2.13 -8.95 -12.81
N VAL A 457 -3.11 -9.63 -13.39
CA VAL A 457 -2.95 -10.99 -13.91
C VAL A 457 -1.93 -11.04 -15.05
N ALA A 458 -1.80 -9.98 -15.87
CA ALA A 458 -0.82 -9.94 -16.96
C ALA A 458 0.61 -9.99 -16.42
N GLN A 459 0.93 -9.17 -15.40
CA GLN A 459 2.20 -9.19 -14.69
C GLN A 459 2.48 -10.57 -14.10
N ALA A 460 1.52 -11.16 -13.37
CA ALA A 460 1.73 -12.49 -12.78
C ALA A 460 1.92 -13.59 -13.86
N LYS A 461 1.22 -13.50 -15.00
CA LYS A 461 1.39 -14.44 -16.12
C LYS A 461 2.78 -14.41 -16.75
N ALA A 462 3.46 -13.26 -16.74
CA ALA A 462 4.84 -13.15 -17.20
C ALA A 462 5.82 -14.04 -16.41
N HIS A 463 5.43 -14.47 -15.20
CA HIS A 463 6.21 -15.34 -14.31
C HIS A 463 5.70 -16.77 -14.23
N LEU A 464 4.65 -17.15 -14.97
CA LEU A 464 4.06 -18.47 -14.87
C LEU A 464 5.00 -19.53 -15.49
N VAL A 465 5.46 -20.48 -14.67
CA VAL A 465 6.35 -21.58 -15.12
C VAL A 465 5.70 -22.96 -15.05
N GLU A 466 4.62 -23.13 -14.29
CA GLU A 466 3.86 -24.38 -14.20
C GLU A 466 2.41 -24.13 -13.78
N GLY A 467 1.47 -24.95 -14.27
CA GLY A 467 0.05 -24.80 -13.98
C GLY A 467 -0.59 -23.67 -14.79
N ALA A 468 -1.71 -23.14 -14.29
CA ALA A 468 -2.42 -22.03 -14.94
C ALA A 468 -3.36 -21.32 -13.96
N PHE A 469 -3.66 -20.05 -14.22
CA PHE A 469 -4.83 -19.40 -13.61
C PHE A 469 -6.12 -20.13 -14.00
N ASP A 470 -7.14 -19.97 -13.17
CA ASP A 470 -8.40 -20.72 -13.23
C ASP A 470 -8.21 -22.26 -13.11
N SER A 471 -7.09 -22.68 -12.51
CA SER A 471 -6.77 -24.07 -12.20
C SER A 471 -6.43 -24.23 -10.70
N PRO A 472 -6.40 -25.46 -10.16
CA PRO A 472 -6.08 -25.71 -8.76
C PRO A 472 -4.60 -25.54 -8.41
N ARG A 473 -3.74 -25.23 -9.39
CA ARG A 473 -2.30 -25.11 -9.20
C ARG A 473 -1.70 -24.01 -10.09
N VAL A 474 -0.93 -23.12 -9.47
CA VAL A 474 -0.18 -22.06 -10.14
C VAL A 474 1.24 -22.09 -9.59
N THR A 475 2.25 -21.99 -10.43
CA THR A 475 3.63 -21.76 -10.00
C THR A 475 4.22 -20.56 -10.72
N LEU A 476 4.64 -19.57 -9.94
CA LEU A 476 5.32 -18.38 -10.42
C LEU A 476 6.83 -18.50 -10.16
N GLU A 477 7.67 -17.95 -11.03
CA GLU A 477 9.12 -17.87 -10.84
C GLU A 477 9.59 -16.42 -10.97
N LEU A 478 10.30 -15.94 -9.94
CA LEU A 478 10.85 -14.59 -9.89
C LEU A 478 12.35 -14.69 -9.60
N ALA A 479 13.13 -13.79 -10.19
CA ALA A 479 14.55 -13.65 -9.88
C ALA A 479 14.83 -12.22 -9.45
N ALA A 480 15.50 -12.05 -8.31
CA ALA A 480 15.93 -10.72 -7.88
C ALA A 480 16.83 -10.07 -8.95
N PRO A 481 16.62 -8.78 -9.28
CA PRO A 481 17.35 -8.11 -10.33
C PRO A 481 18.84 -8.01 -9.98
N ARG A 482 19.68 -7.82 -11.01
CA ARG A 482 21.14 -7.57 -10.84
C ARG A 482 21.86 -8.65 -10.01
N LYS A 483 21.34 -9.89 -10.00
CA LYS A 483 21.83 -11.01 -9.18
C LYS A 483 21.82 -10.69 -7.67
N ALA A 484 20.97 -9.78 -7.24
CA ALA A 484 20.78 -9.48 -5.84
C ALA A 484 20.30 -10.73 -5.08
N ARG A 485 20.51 -10.72 -3.76
CA ARG A 485 20.10 -11.82 -2.89
C ARG A 485 18.63 -11.63 -2.53
N ALA A 486 17.79 -12.62 -2.82
CA ALA A 486 16.42 -12.66 -2.35
C ALA A 486 16.41 -12.99 -0.85
N MET A 487 15.84 -12.09 -0.05
CA MET A 487 15.84 -12.12 1.41
C MET A 487 14.54 -12.67 1.97
N HIS A 488 13.42 -12.37 1.32
CA HIS A 488 12.08 -12.76 1.78
C HIS A 488 11.15 -12.99 0.59
N VAL A 489 10.18 -13.89 0.73
CA VAL A 489 9.07 -14.05 -0.22
C VAL A 489 7.76 -13.69 0.46
N TYR A 490 6.94 -12.88 -0.20
CA TYR A 490 5.54 -12.65 0.16
C TYR A 490 4.67 -13.20 -0.97
N ALA A 491 3.53 -13.77 -0.63
CA ALA A 491 2.65 -14.35 -1.62
C ALA A 491 1.19 -14.28 -1.17
N ALA A 492 0.31 -14.03 -2.13
CA ALA A 492 -1.12 -13.97 -1.90
C ALA A 492 -1.88 -14.58 -3.09
N ALA A 493 -3.09 -15.08 -2.84
CA ALA A 493 -3.93 -15.58 -3.91
C ALA A 493 -5.42 -15.30 -3.69
N TRP A 494 -6.12 -15.22 -4.80
CA TRP A 494 -7.57 -15.08 -4.88
C TRP A 494 -8.17 -16.36 -5.45
N ILE A 495 -8.99 -17.04 -4.65
CA ILE A 495 -9.50 -18.38 -4.93
C ILE A 495 -11.03 -18.41 -4.95
N SER A 496 -11.61 -19.19 -5.86
CA SER A 496 -13.04 -19.51 -5.83
C SER A 496 -13.31 -20.67 -4.84
N CYS A 497 -13.82 -20.38 -3.64
CA CYS A 497 -14.09 -21.39 -2.61
C CYS A 497 -15.50 -21.99 -2.66
N GLY A 498 -16.43 -21.38 -3.41
CA GLY A 498 -17.84 -21.74 -3.46
C GLY A 498 -18.68 -21.04 -2.38
N ALA A 499 -20.00 -21.11 -2.52
CA ALA A 499 -21.00 -20.48 -1.64
C ALA A 499 -21.98 -21.55 -1.11
N PRO A 500 -21.88 -21.99 0.17
CA PRO A 500 -20.84 -21.64 1.14
C PRO A 500 -19.45 -22.17 0.73
N PRO A 501 -18.36 -21.63 1.31
CA PRO A 501 -17.02 -22.17 1.12
C PRO A 501 -16.98 -23.67 1.45
N ARG A 502 -16.53 -24.52 0.53
CA ARG A 502 -16.37 -25.95 0.88
C ARG A 502 -15.01 -26.19 1.56
N PRO A 503 -14.91 -27.20 2.44
CA PRO A 503 -13.64 -27.56 3.07
C PRO A 503 -12.53 -27.79 2.03
N SER A 504 -11.40 -27.15 2.24
CA SER A 504 -10.17 -27.30 1.46
C SER A 504 -9.00 -26.83 2.31
N ASP A 505 -7.85 -27.45 2.09
CA ASP A 505 -6.55 -26.95 2.52
C ASP A 505 -5.99 -26.08 1.41
N TYR A 506 -5.48 -24.91 1.77
CA TYR A 506 -4.82 -24.00 0.85
C TYR A 506 -3.37 -23.84 1.28
N ASN A 507 -2.45 -24.10 0.35
CA ASN A 507 -1.02 -24.06 0.58
C ASN A 507 -0.36 -23.06 -0.37
N ILE A 508 0.67 -22.41 0.15
CA ILE A 508 1.64 -21.65 -0.62
C ILE A 508 3.01 -22.17 -0.20
N ASP A 509 3.81 -22.61 -1.17
CA ASP A 509 5.17 -23.08 -0.95
C ASP A 509 6.16 -22.22 -1.73
N CYS A 510 7.41 -22.15 -1.29
CA CYS A 510 8.51 -21.60 -2.07
C CYS A 510 9.63 -22.63 -2.28
N SER A 511 10.39 -22.45 -3.36
CA SER A 511 11.56 -23.25 -3.69
C SER A 511 12.68 -22.36 -4.21
N THR A 512 13.90 -22.60 -3.73
CA THR A 512 15.11 -21.86 -4.09
C THR A 512 16.11 -22.74 -4.86
N ASP A 513 15.69 -23.93 -5.28
CA ASP A 513 16.53 -24.94 -5.95
C ASP A 513 15.91 -25.48 -7.25
N GLY A 514 15.04 -24.67 -7.87
CA GLY A 514 14.35 -25.03 -9.11
C GLY A 514 13.20 -26.00 -8.93
N GLY A 515 12.62 -26.07 -7.72
CA GLY A 515 11.47 -26.93 -7.41
C GLY A 515 11.82 -28.33 -6.91
N LYS A 516 13.08 -28.60 -6.56
CA LYS A 516 13.52 -29.90 -6.00
C LYS A 516 13.07 -30.05 -4.55
N THR A 517 13.18 -28.99 -3.76
CA THR A 517 12.67 -28.91 -2.40
C THR A 517 11.70 -27.74 -2.26
N TRP A 518 10.71 -27.90 -1.38
CA TRP A 518 9.65 -26.93 -1.14
C TRP A 518 9.56 -26.62 0.35
N LYS A 519 9.51 -25.33 0.70
CA LYS A 519 9.33 -24.82 2.06
C LYS A 519 7.98 -24.12 2.16
N PRO A 520 7.24 -24.27 3.26
CA PRO A 520 5.95 -23.63 3.41
C PRO A 520 6.09 -22.11 3.57
N VAL A 521 5.31 -21.37 2.79
CA VAL A 521 5.01 -19.94 2.97
C VAL A 521 3.67 -19.79 3.70
N LEU A 522 2.71 -20.66 3.39
CA LEU A 522 1.45 -20.85 4.09
C LEU A 522 1.10 -22.34 4.03
N ASN A 523 0.86 -22.96 5.18
CA ASN A 523 0.62 -24.41 5.26
C ASN A 523 -0.74 -24.74 5.87
N GLY A 524 -1.52 -25.58 5.19
CA GLY A 524 -2.77 -26.16 5.69
C GLY A 524 -3.81 -25.12 6.08
N TRP A 525 -3.83 -23.95 5.41
CA TRP A 525 -4.78 -22.90 5.75
C TRP A 525 -6.19 -23.30 5.32
N LYS A 526 -7.19 -22.99 6.16
CA LYS A 526 -8.58 -23.40 5.98
C LYS A 526 -9.52 -22.22 6.21
N VAL A 527 -10.61 -22.20 5.44
CA VAL A 527 -11.77 -21.38 5.79
C VAL A 527 -12.53 -22.07 6.93
N ILE A 528 -12.59 -21.43 8.09
CA ILE A 528 -13.33 -21.94 9.25
C ILE A 528 -14.60 -21.11 9.44
N GLN A 529 -15.74 -21.70 9.08
CA GLN A 529 -17.06 -21.10 9.28
C GLN A 529 -17.47 -21.19 10.76
N ARG A 530 -18.18 -20.16 11.25
CA ARG A 530 -18.62 -20.09 12.65
C ARG A 530 -20.04 -19.52 12.75
N PRO A 531 -20.98 -20.25 13.35
CA PRO A 531 -22.35 -19.77 13.51
C PRO A 531 -22.43 -18.53 14.43
N PRO A 532 -23.50 -17.71 14.29
CA PRO A 532 -24.54 -17.82 13.28
C PRO A 532 -24.05 -17.36 11.89
N GLU A 533 -24.59 -18.00 10.85
CA GLU A 533 -24.32 -17.69 9.45
C GLU A 533 -25.59 -17.13 8.78
N PRO A 534 -25.45 -16.21 7.82
CA PRO A 534 -26.57 -15.72 7.01
C PRO A 534 -26.99 -16.74 5.95
N GLY A 535 -28.06 -16.43 5.22
CA GLY A 535 -28.62 -17.31 4.18
C GLY A 535 -27.79 -17.36 2.90
N ASP A 536 -26.98 -16.34 2.61
CA ASP A 536 -26.15 -16.25 1.42
C ASP A 536 -24.66 -16.09 1.75
N TRP A 537 -23.80 -16.36 0.78
CA TRP A 537 -22.36 -16.47 0.97
C TRP A 537 -21.62 -15.88 -0.20
N TRP A 538 -20.50 -15.25 0.11
CA TRP A 538 -19.55 -14.93 -0.91
C TRP A 538 -18.73 -16.16 -1.30
N SER A 539 -18.70 -16.42 -2.60
CA SER A 539 -18.07 -17.59 -3.23
C SER A 539 -16.54 -17.56 -3.34
N GLN A 540 -15.86 -16.59 -2.73
CA GLN A 540 -14.43 -16.36 -2.93
C GLN A 540 -13.72 -16.12 -1.59
N THR A 541 -12.47 -16.53 -1.53
CA THR A 541 -11.61 -16.35 -0.36
C THR A 541 -10.20 -15.98 -0.82
N PHE A 542 -9.45 -15.42 0.10
CA PHE A 542 -8.10 -14.96 -0.12
C PHE A 542 -7.17 -15.63 0.87
N ASN A 543 -5.95 -15.88 0.45
CA ASN A 543 -4.91 -16.36 1.34
C ASN A 543 -3.64 -15.54 1.13
N GLN A 544 -2.83 -15.48 2.18
CA GLN A 544 -1.60 -14.71 2.21
C GLN A 544 -0.60 -15.42 3.12
N GLY A 545 0.68 -15.32 2.77
CA GLY A 545 1.76 -15.86 3.56
C GLY A 545 3.08 -15.19 3.19
N ASP A 546 4.06 -15.41 4.04
CA ASP A 546 5.39 -14.87 3.85
C ASP A 546 6.43 -15.77 4.53
N ALA A 547 7.65 -15.80 3.98
CA ALA A 547 8.74 -16.60 4.53
C ALA A 547 10.12 -15.99 4.23
N PRO A 548 11.07 -16.05 5.20
CA PRO A 548 12.44 -15.66 4.95
C PRO A 548 13.14 -16.67 4.04
N LEU A 549 14.02 -16.19 3.16
CA LEU A 549 14.77 -17.01 2.20
C LEU A 549 16.25 -17.18 2.57
N GLY A 550 16.79 -16.35 3.47
CA GLY A 550 18.18 -16.43 3.91
C GLY A 550 19.22 -15.90 2.91
N GLY A 551 18.79 -15.09 1.94
CA GLY A 551 19.70 -14.42 1.00
C GLY A 551 20.17 -15.29 -0.17
N VAL A 552 19.22 -15.93 -0.85
CA VAL A 552 19.52 -16.81 -2.00
C VAL A 552 19.74 -16.01 -3.29
N GLN A 553 20.63 -16.49 -4.14
CA GLN A 553 20.77 -15.97 -5.51
C GLN A 553 20.02 -16.87 -6.50
N GLY A 554 19.53 -16.27 -7.57
CA GLY A 554 18.83 -16.98 -8.64
C GLY A 554 17.30 -16.98 -8.46
N PRO A 555 16.59 -17.78 -9.28
CA PRO A 555 15.14 -17.79 -9.28
C PRO A 555 14.57 -18.46 -8.02
N VAL A 556 13.47 -17.88 -7.54
CA VAL A 556 12.62 -18.43 -6.48
C VAL A 556 11.28 -18.79 -7.10
N ARG A 557 10.88 -20.05 -6.96
CA ARG A 557 9.55 -20.51 -7.36
C ARG A 557 8.58 -20.38 -6.21
N VAL A 558 7.35 -19.95 -6.49
CA VAL A 558 6.25 -19.88 -5.54
C VAL A 558 5.08 -20.69 -6.09
N ARG A 559 4.67 -21.73 -5.37
CA ARG A 559 3.62 -22.65 -5.78
C ARG A 559 2.39 -22.50 -4.91
N PHE A 560 1.25 -22.31 -5.57
CA PHE A 560 -0.08 -22.27 -4.98
C PHE A 560 -0.77 -23.60 -5.26
N SER A 561 -1.33 -24.23 -4.24
CA SER A 561 -2.06 -25.50 -4.39
C SER A 561 -3.16 -25.66 -3.35
N ASN A 562 -4.23 -26.37 -3.71
CA ASN A 562 -5.30 -26.68 -2.77
C ASN A 562 -5.90 -28.08 -2.97
N THR A 563 -6.43 -28.66 -1.89
CA THR A 563 -7.00 -30.02 -1.89
C THR A 563 -8.44 -30.08 -2.41
N GLY A 564 -9.13 -28.95 -2.48
CA GLY A 564 -10.53 -28.85 -2.93
C GLY A 564 -10.73 -28.70 -4.44
N ASN A 565 -9.67 -28.84 -5.26
CA ASN A 565 -9.68 -28.61 -6.71
C ASN A 565 -10.29 -27.24 -7.09
N ARG A 566 -9.95 -26.20 -6.33
CA ARG A 566 -10.49 -24.84 -6.48
C ARG A 566 -9.65 -24.01 -7.41
N PRO A 567 -10.25 -23.29 -8.36
CA PRO A 567 -9.48 -22.46 -9.28
C PRO A 567 -8.88 -21.25 -8.55
N TYR A 568 -7.57 -21.06 -8.70
CA TYR A 568 -6.88 -19.80 -8.40
C TYR A 568 -7.19 -18.82 -9.51
N ARG A 569 -8.04 -17.83 -9.24
CA ARG A 569 -8.39 -16.78 -10.21
C ARG A 569 -7.19 -15.87 -10.46
N LYS A 570 -6.44 -15.60 -9.39
CA LYS A 570 -5.25 -14.75 -9.38
C LYS A 570 -4.30 -15.21 -8.27
N ALA A 571 -3.02 -15.03 -8.49
CA ALA A 571 -1.94 -15.31 -7.55
C ALA A 571 -0.85 -14.27 -7.76
N GLU A 572 -0.21 -13.88 -6.67
CA GLU A 572 0.82 -12.86 -6.64
C GLU A 572 1.99 -13.38 -5.81
N ALA A 573 3.20 -13.05 -6.25
CA ALA A 573 4.40 -13.33 -5.50
C ALA A 573 5.31 -12.10 -5.54
N TYR A 574 5.98 -11.85 -4.42
CA TYR A 574 6.87 -10.72 -4.25
C TYR A 574 8.18 -11.20 -3.65
N LEU A 575 9.31 -10.76 -4.21
CA LEU A 575 10.63 -11.03 -3.65
C LEU A 575 11.22 -9.76 -3.08
N ALA A 576 11.37 -9.71 -1.76
CA ALA A 576 12.23 -8.71 -1.16
C ALA A 576 13.68 -9.12 -1.37
N TYR A 577 14.51 -8.22 -1.89
CA TYR A 577 15.91 -8.48 -2.19
C TYR A 577 16.82 -7.42 -1.59
N ALA A 578 18.05 -7.83 -1.27
CA ALA A 578 19.02 -6.98 -0.59
C ALA A 578 19.48 -5.82 -1.49
N VAL A 579 19.56 -4.63 -0.88
CA VAL A 579 20.20 -3.42 -1.38
C VAL A 579 21.36 -3.10 -0.45
N GLU A 580 22.53 -2.78 -0.99
CA GLU A 580 23.76 -2.59 -0.21
C GLU A 580 23.72 -1.34 0.69
N ASN A 581 22.81 -0.40 0.44
CA ASN A 581 22.63 0.84 1.18
C ASN A 581 23.91 1.68 1.36
N THR A 582 24.69 1.86 0.31
CA THR A 582 25.98 2.56 0.43
C THR A 582 25.85 4.08 0.34
N SER A 583 24.70 4.61 -0.09
CA SER A 583 24.52 6.06 -0.22
C SER A 583 23.99 6.70 1.07
N PRO A 584 24.50 7.89 1.43
CA PRO A 584 23.84 8.71 2.42
C PRO A 584 22.45 9.10 1.92
N LEU A 585 21.50 9.19 2.85
CA LEU A 585 20.15 9.63 2.56
C LEU A 585 19.88 10.94 3.27
N LYS A 586 19.56 12.00 2.51
CA LYS A 586 19.07 13.24 3.07
C LYS A 586 17.55 13.16 3.24
N ALA A 587 17.09 13.37 4.47
CA ALA A 587 15.69 13.60 4.80
C ALA A 587 15.44 15.10 4.97
N THR A 588 14.35 15.61 4.40
CA THR A 588 13.94 17.01 4.55
C THR A 588 12.46 17.11 4.91
N PHE A 589 12.13 17.91 5.92
CA PHE A 589 10.76 18.32 6.22
C PHE A 589 10.56 19.76 5.77
N ALA A 590 9.42 20.03 5.15
CA ALA A 590 8.91 21.39 4.94
C ALA A 590 7.59 21.59 5.66
N TRP A 591 7.43 22.74 6.30
CA TRP A 591 6.21 23.09 7.03
C TRP A 591 5.94 24.59 6.98
N LYS A 592 4.68 24.96 7.23
CA LYS A 592 4.26 26.33 7.42
C LYS A 592 4.13 26.63 8.92
N ASP A 593 4.68 27.74 9.38
CA ASP A 593 4.53 28.24 10.76
C ASP A 593 4.52 29.76 10.73
N GLY A 594 3.52 30.39 11.36
CA GLY A 594 3.35 31.85 11.30
C GLY A 594 3.19 32.43 9.89
N GLY A 595 2.68 31.64 8.94
CA GLY A 595 2.53 32.06 7.54
C GLY A 595 3.75 31.80 6.65
N GLN A 596 4.92 31.51 7.23
CA GLN A 596 6.17 31.30 6.51
C GLN A 596 6.44 29.81 6.28
N VAL A 597 6.98 29.48 5.12
CA VAL A 597 7.48 28.14 4.82
C VAL A 597 8.90 28.00 5.39
N LYS A 598 9.11 26.95 6.19
CA LYS A 598 10.38 26.60 6.83
C LYS A 598 10.79 25.20 6.40
N GLN A 599 12.08 24.90 6.49
CA GLN A 599 12.64 23.59 6.20
C GLN A 599 13.71 23.20 7.22
N ALA A 600 13.86 21.89 7.43
CA ALA A 600 14.97 21.30 8.15
C ALA A 600 15.36 19.99 7.46
N SER A 601 16.67 19.76 7.37
CA SER A 601 17.23 18.56 6.75
C SER A 601 18.21 17.85 7.67
N HIS A 602 18.34 16.55 7.49
CA HIS A 602 19.35 15.72 8.13
C HIS A 602 19.83 14.63 7.18
N VAL A 603 21.12 14.30 7.22
CA VAL A 603 21.72 13.27 6.38
C VAL A 603 22.00 12.05 7.25
N TYR A 604 21.31 10.95 6.94
CA TYR A 604 21.49 9.67 7.59
C TYR A 604 22.52 8.83 6.85
N ARG A 605 23.27 8.03 7.61
CA ARG A 605 23.94 6.85 7.03
C ARG A 605 22.89 5.77 6.87
N ALA A 606 22.72 5.24 5.66
CA ALA A 606 21.70 4.24 5.36
C ALA A 606 22.05 2.83 5.89
N ALA A 607 22.63 2.68 7.08
CA ALA A 607 22.94 1.35 7.63
C ALA A 607 21.65 0.50 7.73
N ALA A 608 21.67 -0.70 7.15
CA ALA A 608 20.48 -1.53 7.04
C ALA A 608 20.01 -2.03 8.42
N GLY A 609 18.73 -1.83 8.72
CA GLY A 609 18.02 -2.40 9.87
C GLY A 609 18.28 -1.74 11.23
N GLU A 610 19.06 -0.66 11.28
CA GLU A 610 19.30 0.09 12.51
C GLU A 610 18.49 1.39 12.52
N ALA A 611 17.72 1.59 13.59
CA ALA A 611 16.96 2.82 13.77
C ALA A 611 17.89 3.95 14.26
N ASP A 612 17.90 5.07 13.55
CA ASP A 612 18.61 6.30 13.91
C ASP A 612 17.63 7.35 14.43
N ALA A 613 17.74 7.70 15.71
CA ALA A 613 16.92 8.74 16.37
C ALA A 613 17.74 9.98 16.76
N SER A 614 18.86 10.23 16.07
CA SER A 614 19.79 11.33 16.38
C SER A 614 19.27 12.71 15.98
N TRP A 615 18.25 12.80 15.12
CA TRP A 615 17.73 14.07 14.64
C TRP A 615 16.55 14.58 15.46
N SER A 616 16.65 15.83 15.89
CA SER A 616 15.53 16.61 16.41
C SER A 616 15.63 18.07 15.97
N PHE A 617 14.50 18.75 15.87
CA PHE A 617 14.44 20.17 15.56
C PHE A 617 13.15 20.80 16.07
N ASP A 618 13.17 22.12 16.30
CA ASP A 618 12.00 22.89 16.68
C ASP A 618 11.23 23.35 15.43
N ALA A 619 9.95 23.00 15.34
CA ALA A 619 9.08 23.36 14.23
C ALA A 619 8.25 24.64 14.48
N GLY A 620 8.39 25.28 15.64
CA GLY A 620 7.64 26.47 16.02
C GLY A 620 6.32 26.15 16.74
N ALA A 621 5.45 27.15 16.86
CA ALA A 621 4.29 27.07 17.76
C ALA A 621 3.10 26.31 17.15
N ALA A 622 2.90 26.41 15.83
CA ALA A 622 1.77 25.79 15.15
C ALA A 622 2.18 25.29 13.74
N PRO A 623 3.11 24.33 13.65
CA PRO A 623 3.58 23.83 12.37
C PRO A 623 2.48 23.07 11.62
N GLU A 624 2.37 23.36 10.33
CA GLU A 624 1.60 22.59 9.37
C GLU A 624 2.58 21.92 8.40
N THR A 625 2.79 20.61 8.52
CA THR A 625 3.63 19.86 7.59
C THR A 625 3.06 19.97 6.16
N LEU A 626 3.92 20.38 5.22
CA LEU A 626 3.58 20.48 3.80
C LEU A 626 4.01 19.23 3.06
N TRP A 627 5.28 18.86 3.20
CA TRP A 627 5.85 17.67 2.60
C TRP A 627 7.06 17.13 3.36
N VAL A 628 7.39 15.87 3.07
CA VAL A 628 8.61 15.19 3.54
C VAL A 628 9.31 14.58 2.33
N GLU A 629 10.62 14.78 2.22
CA GLU A 629 11.42 14.32 1.09
C GLU A 629 12.60 13.46 1.53
N TYR A 630 12.83 12.40 0.77
CA TYR A 630 14.08 11.64 0.73
C TYR A 630 14.84 11.96 -0.54
N SER A 631 16.15 12.14 -0.44
CA SER A 631 17.02 12.20 -1.62
C SER A 631 18.31 11.44 -1.35
N THR A 632 18.69 10.56 -2.26
CA THR A 632 20.03 9.95 -2.28
C THR A 632 21.03 11.01 -2.77
N GLU A 633 22.14 11.20 -2.05
CA GLU A 633 23.20 12.16 -2.45
C GLU A 633 24.33 11.55 -3.28
#